data_AF-A0A527FU67-F1
#
_entry.id   AF-A0A527FU67-F1
#
_cell.length_a   1.000
_cell.length_b   1.000
_cell.length_c   1.000
_cell.angle_alpha   90.00
_cell.angle_beta   90.00
_cell.angle_gamma   90.00
#
_symmetry.space_group_name_H-M   'P 1'
#
loop_
_entity.id
_entity.type
_entity.pdbx_description
1 polymer ?
#
loop_
_entity_poly.entity_id
_entity_poly.type
_entity_poly.pdbx_seq_one_letter_code
_entity_poly.pdbx_strand_id
1 'polypeptide(L)'
;VEKNGKARRYGVGTGKPGFEWSGTHKITNKREWPDWRPPAQMIKREAAKGRYLPTYLAGGAENPLGARALYLGTTEYRIHGTNQP
;
A
#
# COMPACT_ATOMS: atom_id res chain seq x y z
N VAL A 1 18.35 11.11 5.89
CA VAL A 1 18.64 12.51 5.51
C VAL A 1 19.89 12.46 4.67
N GLU A 2 19.86 13.03 3.46
CA GLU A 2 21.03 13.17 2.59
C GLU A 2 22.07 14.10 3.25
N LYS A 3 23.28 14.19 2.66
CA LYS A 3 24.30 15.14 3.16
C LYS A 3 23.73 16.57 3.23
N ASN A 4 24.23 17.35 4.18
CA ASN A 4 23.84 18.76 4.41
C ASN A 4 22.37 18.94 4.82
N GLY A 5 21.79 17.97 5.54
CA GLY A 5 20.43 18.10 6.09
C GLY A 5 19.32 18.02 5.04
N LYS A 6 19.63 17.61 3.80
CA LYS A 6 18.65 17.53 2.72
C LYS A 6 17.82 16.25 2.80
N ALA A 7 16.61 16.28 2.27
CA ALA A 7 15.77 15.11 2.13
C ALA A 7 15.21 15.03 0.71
N ARG A 8 14.99 13.79 0.26
CA ARG A 8 14.34 13.52 -1.01
C ARG A 8 12.83 13.61 -0.85
N ARG A 9 12.19 14.30 -1.79
CA ARG A 9 10.72 14.42 -1.85
C ARG A 9 10.17 13.52 -2.95
N TYR A 10 9.08 12.83 -2.64
CA TYR A 10 8.35 11.99 -3.59
C TYR A 10 6.88 12.43 -3.59
N GLY A 11 6.26 12.47 -4.77
CA GLY A 11 4.81 12.57 -4.87
C GLY A 11 4.18 11.23 -4.48
N VAL A 12 3.05 11.27 -3.78
CA VAL A 12 2.32 10.07 -3.34
C VAL A 12 0.82 10.27 -3.52
N GLY A 13 0.11 9.20 -3.85
CA GLY A 13 -1.34 9.14 -3.72
C GLY A 13 -1.74 8.74 -2.30
N THR A 14 -2.70 9.42 -1.70
CA THR A 14 -3.26 9.08 -0.39
C THR A 14 -4.59 8.33 -0.52
N GLY A 15 -5.05 7.76 0.60
CA GLY A 15 -6.37 7.12 0.66
C GLY A 15 -7.49 8.06 0.19
N LYS A 16 -8.56 7.47 -0.35
CA LYS A 16 -9.78 8.21 -0.71
C LYS A 16 -10.41 8.84 0.55
N PRO A 17 -11.24 9.89 0.38
CA PRO A 17 -12.00 10.45 1.50
C PRO A 17 -12.73 9.36 2.31
N GLY A 18 -12.58 9.40 3.64
CA GLY A 18 -13.09 8.39 4.58
C GLY A 18 -12.19 7.17 4.81
N PHE A 19 -10.99 7.13 4.21
CA PHE A 19 -9.95 6.11 4.42
C PHE A 19 -8.60 6.74 4.80
N GLU A 20 -8.63 7.94 5.35
CA GLU A 20 -7.46 8.66 5.81
C GLU A 20 -6.90 8.05 7.10
N TRP A 21 -5.60 8.22 7.27
CA TRP A 21 -4.89 7.83 8.47
C TRP A 21 -3.81 8.86 8.77
N SER A 22 -3.57 9.10 10.06
CA SER A 22 -2.48 9.94 10.55
C SER A 22 -1.82 9.28 11.76
N GLY A 23 -0.53 9.54 11.94
CA GLY A 23 0.25 8.99 13.04
C GLY A 23 1.74 8.92 12.72
N THR A 24 2.53 8.43 13.68
CA THR A 24 3.97 8.23 13.53
C THR A 24 4.30 6.76 13.72
N HIS A 25 4.92 6.14 12.71
CA HIS A 25 5.35 4.74 12.76
C HIS A 25 6.72 4.54 12.15
N LYS A 26 7.39 3.47 12.57
CA LYS A 26 8.63 2.98 11.97
C LYS A 26 8.33 2.05 10.81
N ILE A 27 9.19 2.05 9.79
CA ILE A 27 9.21 0.99 8.78
C ILE A 27 9.72 -0.27 9.46
N THR A 28 8.89 -1.31 9.51
CA THR A 28 9.21 -2.59 10.16
C THR A 28 9.60 -3.68 9.16
N ASN A 29 9.14 -3.56 7.91
CA ASN A 29 9.47 -4.50 6.85
C ASN A 29 9.58 -3.80 5.49
N LYS A 30 10.41 -4.36 4.61
CA LYS A 30 10.58 -3.92 3.21
C LYS A 30 10.52 -5.16 2.34
N ARG A 31 9.68 -5.14 1.30
CA ARG A 31 9.53 -6.27 0.38
C ARG A 31 9.66 -5.86 -1.07
N GLU A 32 10.31 -6.73 -1.82
CA GLU A 32 10.30 -6.74 -3.28
C GLU A 32 9.16 -7.62 -3.78
N TRP A 33 8.43 -7.13 -4.80
CA TRP A 33 7.27 -7.80 -5.39
C TRP A 33 6.35 -8.43 -4.32
N PRO A 34 5.76 -7.61 -3.43
CA PRO A 34 4.99 -8.13 -2.31
C PRO A 34 3.70 -8.80 -2.76
N ASP A 35 3.34 -9.90 -2.13
CA ASP A 35 2.00 -10.47 -2.22
C ASP A 35 0.94 -9.49 -1.69
N TRP A 36 -0.23 -9.50 -2.31
CA TRP A 36 -1.37 -8.71 -1.91
C TRP A 36 -2.50 -9.59 -1.37
N ARG A 37 -3.00 -9.22 -0.20
CA ARG A 37 -4.19 -9.79 0.44
C ARG A 37 -5.09 -8.63 0.83
N PRO A 38 -6.21 -8.38 0.11
CA PRO A 38 -7.10 -7.28 0.47
C PRO A 38 -7.72 -7.51 1.86
N PRO A 39 -7.86 -6.46 2.68
CA PRO A 39 -8.58 -6.56 3.94
C PRO A 39 -10.03 -7.02 3.74
N ALA A 40 -10.57 -7.79 4.70
CA ALA A 40 -11.93 -8.33 4.59
C ALA A 40 -13.00 -7.24 4.37
N GLN A 41 -12.83 -6.08 5.00
CA GLN A 41 -13.73 -4.93 4.81
C GLN A 41 -13.66 -4.38 3.37
N MET A 42 -12.48 -4.38 2.75
CA MET A 42 -12.32 -3.98 1.35
C MET A 42 -13.07 -4.95 0.43
N ILE A 43 -12.91 -6.26 0.63
CA ILE A 43 -13.62 -7.30 -0.15
C ILE A 43 -15.13 -7.08 -0.06
N LYS A 44 -15.68 -6.94 1.17
CA LYS A 44 -17.12 -6.71 1.38
C LYS A 44 -17.60 -5.43 0.68
N ARG A 45 -16.86 -4.34 0.79
CA ARG A 45 -17.21 -3.04 0.19
C ARG A 45 -17.21 -3.09 -1.33
N GLU A 46 -16.25 -3.75 -1.95
CA GLU A 46 -16.19 -3.88 -3.41
C GLU A 46 -17.26 -4.84 -3.92
N ALA A 47 -17.53 -5.95 -3.22
CA ALA A 47 -18.61 -6.88 -3.56
C ALA A 47 -19.98 -6.20 -3.54
N ALA A 48 -20.24 -5.33 -2.55
CA ALA A 48 -21.46 -4.52 -2.50
C ALA A 48 -21.62 -3.55 -3.70
N LYS A 49 -20.55 -3.31 -4.46
CA LYS A 49 -20.54 -2.51 -5.70
C LYS A 49 -20.51 -3.38 -6.96
N GLY A 50 -20.71 -4.69 -6.84
CA GLY A 50 -20.64 -5.65 -7.94
C GLY A 50 -19.22 -5.97 -8.41
N ARG A 51 -18.19 -5.61 -7.65
CA ARG A 51 -16.78 -5.92 -7.97
C ARG A 51 -16.23 -6.98 -7.03
N TYR A 52 -15.81 -8.11 -7.58
CA TYR A 52 -15.26 -9.23 -6.81
C TYR A 52 -13.74 -9.20 -6.85
N LEU A 53 -13.12 -8.97 -5.69
CA LEU A 53 -11.67 -8.99 -5.54
C LEU A 53 -11.17 -10.41 -5.26
N PRO A 54 -9.96 -10.78 -5.75
CA PRO A 54 -9.31 -12.01 -5.30
C PRO A 54 -8.94 -11.90 -3.82
N THR A 55 -8.93 -13.02 -3.11
CA THR A 55 -8.49 -13.07 -1.70
C THR A 55 -6.96 -13.06 -1.55
N TYR A 56 -6.25 -13.33 -2.65
CA TYR A 56 -4.80 -13.38 -2.73
C TYR A 56 -4.36 -13.07 -4.15
N LEU A 57 -3.29 -12.30 -4.27
CA LEU A 57 -2.56 -12.11 -5.52
C LEU A 57 -1.07 -12.17 -5.23
N ALA A 58 -0.35 -13.03 -5.95
CA ALA A 58 1.09 -13.12 -5.84
C ALA A 58 1.77 -11.80 -6.28
N GLY A 59 3.00 -11.58 -5.82
CA GLY A 59 3.85 -10.52 -6.34
C GLY A 59 4.01 -10.59 -7.87
N GLY A 60 3.87 -9.46 -8.57
CA GLY A 60 4.00 -9.40 -10.03
C GLY A 60 3.46 -8.09 -10.61
N ALA A 61 3.55 -7.95 -11.94
CA ALA A 61 3.17 -6.72 -12.66
C ALA A 61 1.70 -6.33 -12.44
N GLU A 62 0.80 -7.31 -12.31
CA GLU A 62 -0.63 -7.09 -12.08
C GLU A 62 -0.98 -6.76 -10.63
N ASN A 63 -0.02 -6.79 -9.71
CA ASN A 63 -0.27 -6.60 -8.29
C ASN A 63 -0.49 -5.11 -7.98
N PRO A 64 -1.58 -4.72 -7.30
CA PRO A 64 -1.87 -3.32 -6.98
C PRO A 64 -0.85 -2.68 -6.02
N LEU A 65 0.02 -3.48 -5.39
CA LEU A 65 1.14 -3.00 -4.60
C LEU A 65 2.37 -2.60 -5.43
N GLY A 66 2.38 -2.94 -6.72
CA GLY A 66 3.50 -2.70 -7.62
C GLY A 66 4.78 -3.43 -7.18
N ALA A 67 5.93 -2.88 -7.58
CA ALA A 67 7.22 -3.55 -7.41
C ALA A 67 7.76 -3.60 -5.97
N ARG A 68 7.36 -2.69 -5.07
CA ARG A 68 7.94 -2.55 -3.73
C ARG A 68 6.89 -2.12 -2.70
N ALA A 69 7.06 -2.56 -1.45
CA ALA A 69 6.30 -2.05 -0.31
C ALA A 69 7.15 -1.89 0.96
N LEU A 70 6.84 -0.84 1.72
CA LEU A 70 7.38 -0.52 3.05
C LEU A 70 6.22 -0.58 4.06
N TYR A 71 6.32 -1.46 5.05
CA TYR A 71 5.25 -1.72 6.02
C TYR A 71 5.44 -0.87 7.28
N LEU A 72 4.35 -0.29 7.78
CA LEU A 72 4.37 0.66 8.90
C LEU A 72 3.98 -0.03 10.21
N GLY A 73 4.95 -0.24 11.10
CA GLY A 73 4.69 -0.83 12.42
C GLY A 73 4.03 -2.21 12.34
N THR A 74 2.98 -2.38 13.13
CA THR A 74 2.07 -3.52 13.14
C THR A 74 0.72 -3.17 12.49
N THR A 75 0.66 -2.10 11.70
CA THR A 75 -0.58 -1.61 11.08
C THR A 75 -0.85 -2.29 9.74
N GLU A 76 -2.04 -2.09 9.18
CA GLU A 76 -2.36 -2.50 7.80
C GLU A 76 -1.77 -1.55 6.74
N TYR A 77 -1.24 -0.40 7.16
CA TYR A 77 -0.74 0.65 6.27
C TYR A 77 0.67 0.36 5.76
N ARG A 78 0.90 0.80 4.52
CA ARG A 78 2.16 0.60 3.80
C ARG A 78 2.33 1.68 2.74
N ILE A 79 3.58 2.04 2.46
CA ILE A 79 3.96 2.82 1.28
C ILE A 79 4.31 1.82 0.18
N HIS A 80 3.68 1.90 -0.98
CA HIS A 80 3.87 0.91 -2.05
C HIS A 80 3.89 1.56 -3.44
N GLY A 81 4.23 0.78 -4.46
CA GLY A 81 4.15 1.21 -5.86
C GLY A 81 2.72 1.17 -6.41
N THR A 82 2.56 1.20 -7.72
CA THR A 82 1.27 0.99 -8.39
C THR A 82 1.51 0.17 -9.66
N ASN A 83 0.52 -0.62 -10.06
CA ASN A 83 0.48 -1.25 -11.39
C ASN A 83 -0.28 -0.41 -12.42
N GLN A 84 -0.91 0.69 -12.00
CA GLN A 84 -1.65 1.61 -12.85
C GLN A 84 -0.87 2.93 -12.95
N PRO A 85 -0.37 3.31 -14.15
CA PRO A 85 0.34 4.56 -14.37
C PRO A 85 -0.56 5.80 -14.33
#